data_AF-A0A934DWM5-F1
#
_entry.id   AF-A0A934DWM5-F1
#
_cell.length_a   1.000
_cell.length_b   1.000
_cell.length_c   1.000
_cell.angle_alpha   90.00
_cell.angle_beta   90.00
_cell.angle_gamma   90.00
#
_symmetry.space_group_name_H-M   'P 1'
#
loop_
_entity.id
_entity.type
_entity.pdbx_description
1 polymer ?
#
loop_
_entity_poly.entity_id
_entity_poly.type
_entity_poly.pdbx_seq_one_letter_code
_entity_poly.pdbx_strand_id
1 'polypeptide(L)'
;MPETTEGTTPDGRSMVTHVFPQKGPDGAVERAAFFMLDVTEQRRAERERQSMQAQVQQTQKLESLGLLAGGIAHDFNNLLCGMLGSAELALAQLPPGHPAQEDLALTRETAQRATDLCKQLLAYSGRGRFVVEPIDLSRLVEGMGQLLALSVS
;
A
#
# COMPACT_ATOMS: atom_id res chain seq x y z
N MET A 1 -20.72 35.82 -28.09
CA MET A 1 -19.96 35.70 -26.83
C MET A 1 -18.49 35.49 -27.20
N PRO A 2 -17.51 35.88 -26.36
CA PRO A 2 -16.13 35.49 -26.62
C PRO A 2 -16.04 33.96 -26.57
N GLU A 3 -15.50 33.35 -27.62
CA GLU A 3 -15.25 31.92 -27.67
C GLU A 3 -13.82 31.67 -27.21
N THR A 4 -13.66 30.77 -26.24
CA THR A 4 -12.35 30.30 -25.80
C THR A 4 -12.20 28.86 -26.27
N THR A 5 -11.17 28.60 -27.07
CA THR A 5 -10.87 27.26 -27.58
C THR A 5 -9.45 26.87 -27.19
N GLU A 6 -9.28 25.63 -26.79
CA GLU A 6 -7.97 25.05 -26.50
C GLU A 6 -7.57 24.13 -27.64
N GLY A 7 -6.31 24.22 -28.04
CA GLY A 7 -5.75 23.42 -29.13
C GLY A 7 -4.31 23.04 -28.85
N THR A 8 -3.88 21.95 -29.47
CA THR A 8 -2.46 21.58 -29.51
C THR A 8 -1.97 21.81 -30.93
N THR A 9 -0.86 22.52 -31.04
CA THR A 9 -0.18 22.78 -32.31
C THR A 9 0.54 21.52 -32.81
N PRO A 10 0.88 21.42 -34.11
CA PRO A 10 1.60 20.25 -34.65
C PRO A 10 2.96 19.98 -34.00
N ASP A 11 3.62 21.01 -33.44
CA ASP A 11 4.87 20.91 -32.68
C ASP A 11 4.65 20.61 -31.18
N GLY A 12 3.40 20.37 -30.76
CA GLY A 12 3.05 19.88 -29.43
C GLY A 12 2.82 20.98 -28.37
N ARG A 13 2.79 22.26 -28.77
CA ARG A 13 2.50 23.36 -27.84
C ARG A 13 1.00 23.46 -27.56
N SER A 14 0.67 23.70 -26.29
CA SER A 14 -0.69 23.95 -25.84
C SER A 14 -1.04 25.42 -26.02
N MET A 15 -2.04 25.70 -26.83
CA MET A 15 -2.51 27.04 -27.16
C MET A 15 -3.92 27.25 -26.64
N VAL A 16 -4.14 28.36 -25.95
CA VAL A 16 -5.49 28.87 -25.64
C VAL A 16 -5.76 30.03 -26.59
N THR A 17 -6.83 29.93 -27.37
CA THR A 17 -7.23 30.96 -28.31
C THR A 17 -8.50 31.62 -27.80
N HIS A 18 -8.47 32.94 -27.67
CA HIS A 18 -9.65 33.73 -27.37
C HIS A 18 -10.06 34.50 -28.63
N VAL A 19 -11.31 34.31 -29.06
CA VAL A 19 -11.86 34.92 -30.27
C VAL A 19 -12.94 35.93 -29.90
N PHE A 20 -12.81 37.16 -30.41
CA PHE A 20 -13.72 38.26 -30.17
C PHE A 20 -14.28 38.76 -31.51
N PRO A 21 -15.61 38.70 -31.71
CA PRO A 21 -16.20 39.28 -32.90
C PRO A 21 -16.12 40.81 -32.83
N GLN A 22 -15.73 41.44 -33.95
CA GLN A 22 -15.79 42.88 -34.16
C GLN A 22 -16.98 43.20 -35.06
N LYS A 23 -17.90 44.01 -34.52
CA LYS A 23 -19.12 44.43 -35.22
C LYS A 23 -18.88 45.71 -36.00
N GLY A 24 -19.45 45.78 -37.20
CA GLY A 24 -19.53 46.97 -38.02
C GLY A 24 -20.55 47.98 -37.47
N PRO A 25 -20.64 49.19 -38.08
CA PRO A 25 -21.60 50.23 -37.69
C PRO A 25 -23.08 49.79 -37.76
N ASP A 26 -23.37 48.79 -38.60
CA ASP A 26 -24.69 48.17 -38.79
C ASP A 26 -25.01 47.04 -37.79
N GLY A 27 -24.07 46.72 -36.90
CA GLY A 27 -24.18 45.65 -35.91
C GLY A 27 -23.87 44.24 -36.44
N ALA A 28 -23.56 44.09 -37.73
CA ALA A 28 -23.13 42.83 -38.32
C ALA A 28 -21.69 42.48 -37.91
N VAL A 29 -21.37 41.20 -37.76
CA VAL A 29 -19.99 40.75 -37.48
C VAL A 29 -19.20 40.78 -38.79
N GLU A 30 -18.32 41.76 -38.94
CA GLU A 30 -17.49 41.91 -40.14
C GLU A 30 -16.09 41.31 -39.98
N ARG A 31 -15.59 41.27 -38.74
CA ARG A 31 -14.22 40.85 -38.42
C ARG A 31 -14.20 40.05 -37.12
N ALA A 32 -13.13 39.30 -36.92
CA ALA A 32 -12.81 38.67 -35.65
C ALA A 32 -11.38 39.02 -35.27
N ALA A 33 -11.19 39.44 -34.02
CA ALA A 33 -9.86 39.55 -33.42
C ALA A 33 -9.63 38.29 -32.59
N PHE A 34 -8.42 37.74 -32.67
CA PHE A 34 -8.03 36.62 -31.83
C PHE A 34 -6.67 36.90 -31.21
N PHE A 35 -6.47 36.40 -29.99
CA PHE A 35 -5.15 36.24 -29.42
C PHE A 35 -4.96 34.79 -29.00
N MET A 36 -3.74 34.31 -29.17
CA MET A 36 -3.33 32.95 -28.85
C MET A 36 -2.27 33.02 -27.76
N LEU A 37 -2.51 32.35 -26.65
CA LEU A 37 -1.59 32.25 -25.52
C LEU A 37 -0.95 30.87 -25.55
N ASP A 38 0.37 30.82 -25.64
CA ASP A 38 1.13 29.61 -25.40
C ASP A 38 1.13 29.32 -23.89
N VAL A 39 0.39 28.28 -23.50
CA VAL A 39 0.26 27.83 -22.12
C VAL A 39 0.99 26.51 -21.89
N THR A 40 1.91 26.12 -22.79
CA THR A 40 2.59 24.81 -22.74
C THR A 40 3.29 24.59 -21.40
N GLU A 41 4.10 25.55 -20.96
CA GLU A 41 4.84 25.44 -19.70
C GLU A 41 3.90 25.43 -18.49
N GLN A 42 2.82 26.22 -18.52
CA GLN A 42 1.79 26.19 -17.48
C GLN A 42 1.09 24.83 -17.41
N ARG A 43 0.75 24.23 -18.56
CA ARG A 43 0.10 22.91 -18.63
C ARG A 43 1.04 21.80 -18.19
N ARG A 44 2.33 21.88 -18.53
CA ARG A 44 3.36 20.94 -18.05
C ARG A 44 3.51 21.01 -16.55
N ALA A 45 3.71 22.22 -16.00
CA ALA A 45 3.82 22.44 -14.57
C ALA A 45 2.57 21.95 -13.82
N GLU A 46 1.37 22.21 -14.34
CA GLU A 46 0.13 21.73 -13.71
C GLU A 46 0.01 20.20 -13.75
N ARG A 47 0.38 19.55 -14.85
CA ARG A 47 0.40 18.08 -14.94
C ARG A 47 1.41 17.47 -13.98
N GLU A 48 2.62 18.03 -13.89
CA GLU A 48 3.66 17.59 -12.95
C GLU A 48 3.18 17.77 -11.50
N ARG A 49 2.58 18.92 -11.18
CA ARG A 49 2.00 19.20 -9.86
C ARG A 49 0.90 18.19 -9.51
N GLN A 50 0.00 17.91 -10.44
CA GLN A 50 -1.07 16.91 -10.25
C GLN A 50 -0.51 15.51 -10.04
N SER A 51 0.50 15.11 -10.81
CA SER A 51 1.19 13.82 -10.65
C SER A 51 1.85 13.70 -9.27
N MET A 52 2.59 14.73 -8.85
CA MET A 52 3.22 14.75 -7.51
C MET A 52 2.17 14.70 -6.41
N GLN A 53 1.08 15.47 -6.52
CA GLN A 53 0.00 15.47 -5.54
C GLN A 53 -0.67 14.10 -5.44
N ALA A 54 -0.89 13.42 -6.57
CA ALA A 54 -1.43 12.06 -6.58
C ALA A 54 -0.48 11.06 -5.92
N GLN A 55 0.83 11.17 -6.17
CA GLN A 55 1.85 10.31 -5.55
C GLN A 55 1.93 10.51 -4.03
N VAL A 56 1.85 11.77 -3.56
CA VAL A 56 1.79 12.08 -2.13
C VAL A 56 0.54 11.48 -1.49
N GLN A 57 -0.64 11.65 -2.09
CA GLN A 57 -1.88 11.06 -1.58
C GLN A 57 -1.82 9.53 -1.53
N GLN A 58 -1.27 8.90 -2.56
CA GLN A 58 -1.10 7.45 -2.58
C GLN A 58 -0.15 6.97 -1.47
N THR A 59 0.94 7.69 -1.23
CA THR A 59 1.90 7.38 -0.17
C THR A 59 1.26 7.50 1.21
N GLN A 60 0.53 8.59 1.47
CA GLN A 60 -0.21 8.78 2.73
C GLN A 60 -1.26 7.69 2.96
N LYS A 61 -1.95 7.25 1.89
CA LYS A 61 -2.91 6.15 1.96
C LYS A 61 -2.23 4.84 2.37
N LEU A 62 -1.06 4.54 1.79
CA LEU A 62 -0.28 3.34 2.14
C LEU A 62 0.25 3.40 3.57
N GLU A 63 0.73 4.56 4.02
CA GLU A 63 1.21 4.77 5.39
C GLU A 63 0.08 4.58 6.42
N SER A 64 -1.09 5.16 6.16
CA SER A 64 -2.29 4.98 6.99
C SER A 64 -2.74 3.53 7.05
N LEU A 65 -2.74 2.82 5.92
CA LEU A 65 -3.06 1.39 5.88
C LEU A 65 -2.04 0.56 6.68
N GLY A 66 -0.74 0.90 6.60
CA GLY A 66 0.30 0.27 7.40
C GLY A 66 0.13 0.53 8.90
N LEU A 67 -0.19 1.76 9.31
CA LEU A 67 -0.55 2.12 10.68
C LEU A 67 -1.70 1.26 11.22
N LEU A 68 -2.80 1.19 10.46
CA LEU A 68 -3.98 0.41 10.83
C LEU A 68 -3.66 -1.09 10.93
N ALA A 69 -2.95 -1.64 9.94
CA ALA A 69 -2.55 -3.05 9.91
C ALA A 69 -1.64 -3.42 11.10
N GLY A 70 -0.72 -2.53 11.48
CA GLY A 70 0.13 -2.72 12.65
C GLY A 70 -0.65 -2.77 13.97
N GLY A 71 -1.63 -1.89 14.15
CA GLY A 71 -2.52 -1.90 15.31
C GLY A 71 -3.37 -3.16 15.38
N ILE A 72 -4.04 -3.51 14.27
CA ILE A 72 -4.88 -4.71 14.18
C ILE A 72 -4.07 -5.97 14.46
N ALA A 73 -2.87 -6.08 13.88
CA ALA A 73 -2.04 -7.27 14.07
C ALA A 73 -1.45 -7.36 15.49
N HIS A 74 -1.15 -6.23 16.13
CA HIS A 74 -0.79 -6.21 17.55
C HIS A 74 -1.95 -6.78 18.40
N ASP A 75 -3.18 -6.37 18.14
CA ASP A 75 -4.35 -6.85 18.89
C ASP A 75 -4.62 -8.33 18.64
N PHE A 76 -4.46 -8.81 17.41
CA PHE A 76 -4.51 -10.25 17.11
C PHE A 76 -3.45 -11.04 17.87
N ASN A 77 -2.21 -10.56 17.90
CA ASN A 77 -1.14 -11.22 18.66
C ASN A 77 -1.47 -11.27 20.16
N ASN A 78 -2.08 -10.23 20.73
CA ASN A 78 -2.51 -10.22 22.12
C ASN A 78 -3.55 -11.31 22.41
N LEU A 79 -4.57 -11.43 21.55
CA LEU A 79 -5.61 -12.45 21.68
C LEU A 79 -5.04 -13.87 21.52
N LEU A 80 -4.20 -14.08 20.50
CA LEU A 80 -3.57 -15.37 20.22
C LEU A 80 -2.62 -15.80 21.33
N CYS A 81 -1.84 -14.88 21.88
CA CYS A 81 -0.96 -15.16 23.01
C CYS A 81 -1.75 -15.58 24.26
N GLY A 82 -2.89 -14.92 24.53
CA GLY A 82 -3.80 -15.29 25.62
C GLY A 82 -4.44 -16.67 25.44
N MET A 83 -4.89 -16.98 24.22
CA MET A 83 -5.43 -18.31 23.88
C MET A 83 -4.37 -19.40 24.00
N LEU A 84 -3.16 -19.17 23.50
CA LEU A 84 -2.05 -20.11 23.58
C LEU A 84 -1.66 -20.38 25.03
N GLY A 85 -1.48 -19.33 25.83
CA GLY A 85 -1.14 -19.46 27.26
C GLY A 85 -2.22 -20.20 28.05
N SER A 86 -3.49 -19.94 27.75
CA SER A 86 -4.62 -20.64 28.39
C SER A 86 -4.66 -22.12 28.01
N ALA A 87 -4.41 -22.45 26.73
CA ALA A 87 -4.34 -23.84 26.25
C ALA A 87 -3.15 -24.59 26.87
N GLU A 88 -1.98 -23.96 26.96
CA GLU A 88 -0.79 -24.54 27.59
C GLU A 88 -0.98 -24.79 29.09
N LEU A 89 -1.56 -23.83 29.82
CA LEU A 89 -1.87 -23.99 31.24
C LEU A 89 -2.91 -25.09 31.47
N ALA A 90 -3.90 -25.22 30.59
CA ALA A 90 -4.90 -26.29 30.67
C ALA A 90 -4.27 -27.67 30.40
N LEU A 91 -3.44 -27.79 29.35
CA LEU A 91 -2.70 -29.03 29.05
C LEU A 91 -1.77 -29.44 30.19
N ALA A 92 -1.10 -28.48 30.85
CA ALA A 92 -0.22 -28.75 31.98
C ALA A 92 -0.94 -29.25 33.24
N GLN A 93 -2.24 -28.94 33.40
CA GLN A 93 -3.05 -29.32 34.55
C GLN A 93 -3.87 -30.60 34.32
N LEU A 94 -4.06 -31.02 33.06
CA LEU A 94 -4.85 -32.20 32.74
C LEU A 94 -4.08 -33.50 33.01
N PRO A 95 -4.73 -34.51 33.62
CA PRO A 95 -4.11 -35.82 33.77
C PRO A 95 -3.89 -36.49 32.40
N PRO A 96 -2.85 -37.35 32.26
CA PRO A 96 -2.61 -38.11 31.03
C PRO A 96 -3.85 -38.88 30.57
N GLY A 97 -4.16 -38.80 29.27
CA GLY A 97 -5.31 -39.51 28.68
C GLY A 97 -6.67 -38.84 28.91
N HIS A 98 -6.70 -37.62 29.45
CA HIS A 98 -7.94 -36.85 29.52
C HIS A 98 -8.46 -36.53 28.10
N PRO A 99 -9.76 -36.74 27.79
CA PRO A 99 -10.29 -36.59 26.43
C PRO A 99 -10.07 -35.19 25.83
N ALA A 100 -10.08 -34.15 26.66
CA ALA A 100 -9.82 -32.78 26.21
C ALA A 100 -8.36 -32.48 25.80
N GLN A 101 -7.39 -33.41 26.01
CA GLN A 101 -6.00 -33.18 25.62
C GLN A 101 -5.85 -33.01 24.10
N GLU A 102 -6.59 -33.78 23.31
CA GLU A 102 -6.52 -33.73 21.85
C GLU A 102 -7.08 -32.40 21.32
N ASP A 103 -8.25 -31.98 21.82
CA ASP A 103 -8.88 -30.70 21.46
C ASP A 103 -8.00 -29.49 21.86
N LEU A 104 -7.37 -29.52 23.03
CA LEU A 104 -6.46 -28.46 23.47
C LEU A 104 -5.16 -28.43 22.67
N ALA A 105 -4.62 -29.59 22.30
CA ALA A 105 -3.46 -29.68 21.43
C ALA A 105 -3.75 -29.09 20.04
N LEU A 106 -4.92 -29.39 19.47
CA LEU A 106 -5.39 -28.81 18.21
C LEU A 106 -5.61 -27.29 18.32
N THR A 107 -6.18 -26.83 19.42
CA THR A 107 -6.37 -25.40 19.70
C THR A 107 -5.03 -24.66 19.75
N ARG A 108 -4.05 -25.22 20.46
CA ARG A 108 -2.68 -24.69 20.53
C ARG A 108 -2.03 -24.62 19.14
N GLU A 109 -2.12 -25.69 18.37
CA GLU A 109 -1.56 -25.73 17.01
C GLU A 109 -2.23 -24.68 16.09
N THR A 110 -3.55 -24.56 16.16
CA THR A 110 -4.32 -23.59 15.36
C THR A 110 -3.96 -22.16 15.74
N ALA A 111 -3.86 -21.85 17.03
CA ALA A 111 -3.44 -20.54 17.52
C ALA A 111 -2.00 -20.19 17.10
N GLN A 112 -1.11 -21.18 17.09
CA GLN A 112 0.26 -21.00 16.60
C GLN A 112 0.29 -20.66 15.11
N ARG A 113 -0.45 -21.41 14.27
CA ARG A 113 -0.56 -21.10 12.83
C ARG A 113 -1.15 -19.72 12.57
N ALA A 114 -2.18 -19.33 13.33
CA ALA A 114 -2.77 -18.00 13.23
C ALA A 114 -1.78 -16.89 13.60
N THR A 115 -0.92 -17.13 14.59
CA THR A 115 0.15 -16.20 14.98
C THR A 115 1.15 -16.01 13.84
N ASP A 116 1.54 -17.09 13.18
CA ASP A 116 2.50 -17.02 12.07
C ASP A 116 1.91 -16.32 10.84
N LEU A 117 0.62 -16.54 10.53
CA LEU A 117 -0.10 -15.77 9.51
C LEU A 117 -0.15 -14.27 9.85
N CYS A 118 -0.39 -13.92 11.12
CA CYS A 118 -0.41 -12.52 11.56
C CYS A 118 0.96 -11.85 11.39
N LYS A 119 2.06 -12.58 11.69
CA LYS A 119 3.43 -12.11 11.43
C LYS A 119 3.71 -11.90 9.93
N GLN A 120 3.24 -12.80 9.06
CA GLN A 120 3.37 -12.64 7.61
C GLN A 120 2.61 -11.41 7.09
N LEU A 121 1.40 -11.17 7.60
CA LEU A 121 0.61 -9.98 7.27
C LEU A 121 1.30 -8.68 7.72
N LEU A 122 1.95 -8.69 8.90
CA LEU A 122 2.79 -7.59 9.39
C LEU A 122 4.00 -7.35 8.49
N ALA A 123 4.72 -8.41 8.09
CA ALA A 123 5.84 -8.30 7.19
C ALA A 123 5.44 -7.69 5.84
N TYR A 124 4.29 -8.11 5.29
CA TYR A 124 3.77 -7.58 4.02
C TYR A 124 3.28 -6.13 4.11
N SER A 125 2.75 -5.71 5.27
CA SER A 125 2.33 -4.31 5.52
C SER A 125 3.50 -3.37 5.89
N GLY A 126 4.75 -3.85 5.81
CA GLY A 126 5.93 -3.06 6.16
C GLY A 126 6.07 -2.76 7.66
N ARG A 127 5.28 -3.44 8.51
CA ARG A 127 5.23 -3.28 9.97
C ARG A 127 5.77 -4.49 10.73
N GLY A 128 6.25 -5.52 10.03
CA GLY A 128 6.98 -6.62 10.65
C GLY A 128 8.15 -6.06 11.46
N ARG A 129 8.24 -6.44 12.73
CA ARG A 129 9.40 -6.13 13.55
C ARG A 129 10.59 -6.89 12.94
N PHE A 130 11.31 -6.25 12.02
CA PHE A 130 12.58 -6.77 11.54
C PHE A 130 13.53 -6.78 12.73
N VAL A 131 13.82 -7.96 13.27
CA VAL A 131 14.96 -8.12 14.16
C VAL A 131 16.17 -8.07 13.25
N VAL A 132 16.75 -6.88 13.10
CA VAL A 132 18.04 -6.70 12.45
C VAL A 132 19.10 -7.00 13.50
N GLU A 133 19.55 -8.24 13.52
CA GLU A 133 20.66 -8.69 14.36
C GLU A 133 21.81 -9.18 13.47
N PRO A 134 23.07 -9.12 13.94
CA PRO A 134 24.19 -9.71 13.21
C PRO A 134 23.99 -11.22 13.13
N ILE A 135 23.76 -11.73 11.92
CA ILE A 135 23.60 -13.16 11.67
C ILE A 135 24.89 -13.69 11.04
N ASP A 136 25.43 -14.77 11.59
CA ASP A 136 26.49 -15.53 10.93
C ASP A 136 25.87 -16.33 9.78
N LEU A 137 26.02 -15.80 8.56
CA LEU A 137 25.52 -16.42 7.33
C LEU A 137 26.05 -17.84 7.12
N SER A 138 27.27 -18.13 7.58
CA SER A 138 27.88 -19.46 7.42
C SER A 138 27.13 -20.50 8.25
N ARG A 139 26.84 -20.16 9.52
CA ARG A 139 26.05 -21.03 10.42
C ARG A 139 24.61 -21.20 9.97
N LEU A 140 23.99 -20.14 9.41
CA LEU A 140 22.62 -20.20 8.89
C LEU A 140 22.53 -21.19 7.71
N VAL A 141 23.47 -21.12 6.77
CA VAL A 141 23.52 -22.01 5.60
C VAL A 141 23.81 -23.45 5.98
N GLU A 142 24.72 -23.69 6.93
CA GLU A 142 25.00 -25.05 7.46
C GLU A 142 23.76 -25.68 8.12
N GLY A 143 23.00 -24.91 8.91
CA GLY A 143 21.76 -25.38 9.53
C GLY A 143 20.67 -25.72 8.51
N MET A 144 20.54 -24.93 7.44
CA MET A 144 19.60 -25.22 6.35
C MET A 144 19.98 -26.49 5.58
N GLY A 145 21.28 -26.75 5.40
CA GLY A 145 21.79 -27.97 4.76
C GLY A 145 21.40 -29.25 5.52
N GLN A 146 21.39 -29.21 6.85
CA GLN A 146 20.98 -30.35 7.69
C GLN A 146 19.47 -30.63 7.58
N LEU A 147 18.63 -29.60 7.52
CA LEU A 147 17.18 -29.74 7.35
C LEU A 147 16.79 -30.27 5.97
N LEU A 148 17.51 -29.85 4.92
CA LEU A 148 17.32 -30.33 3.55
C LEU A 148 17.80 -31.78 3.40
N ALA A 149 18.90 -32.16 4.06
CA ALA A 149 19.39 -33.54 4.06
C ALA A 149 18.39 -34.52 4.72
N LEU A 150 17.64 -34.07 5.73
CA LEU A 150 16.57 -34.86 6.36
C LEU A 150 15.31 -34.99 5.51
N SER A 151 15.09 -34.10 4.54
CA SER A 151 13.89 -34.09 3.67
C SER A 151 14.11 -34.82 2.34
N VAL A 152 15.34 -35.23 2.03
CA VAL A 152 15.72 -35.95 0.80
C VAL A 152 16.17 -37.39 1.11
N SER A 153 15.91 -37.89 2.32
CA SER A 153 16.13 -39.29 2.70
C SER A 153 14.83 -40.05 2.92
#